data_AF-A0A7H0YGZ4-F1
#
_entry.id   AF-A0A7H0YGZ4-F1
#
_cell.length_a   1.000
_cell.length_b   1.000
_cell.length_c   1.000
_cell.angle_alpha   90.00
_cell.angle_beta   90.00
_cell.angle_gamma   90.00
#
_symmetry.space_group_name_H-M   'P 1'
#
loop_
_entity.id
_entity.type
_entity.pdbx_description
1 polymer ?
#
loop_
_entity_poly.entity_id
_entity_poly.type
_entity_poly.pdbx_seq_one_letter_code
_entity_poly.pdbx_strand_id
1 'polypeptide(L)'
;MQYKMTAKFIFHNRTQLTVNWIESEKMKEGKDSTGAVGKVPLSVDEVEMHFRSVFLKYMKSKDRLSIPSITGYVEIIPFEEVFRMAFKVEEYKGGSTNA
;
A
#
# COMPACT_ATOMS: atom_id res chain seq x y z
N MET A 1 -12.66 -5.30 -4.62
CA MET A 1 -11.81 -5.72 -3.49
C MET A 1 -10.98 -4.54 -2.99
N GLN A 2 -10.90 -4.31 -1.69
CA GLN A 2 -10.03 -3.27 -1.10
C GLN A 2 -8.84 -3.92 -0.40
N TYR A 3 -7.79 -3.14 -0.16
CA TYR A 3 -6.57 -3.64 0.48
C TYR A 3 -6.24 -2.81 1.71
N LYS A 4 -5.96 -3.47 2.83
CA LYS A 4 -5.38 -2.82 3.99
C LYS A 4 -3.87 -2.85 3.85
N MET A 5 -3.31 -1.65 3.89
CA MET A 5 -1.90 -1.42 3.66
C MET A 5 -1.25 -1.03 4.98
N THR A 6 -0.15 -1.69 5.35
CA THR A 6 0.62 -1.36 6.55
C THR A 6 2.06 -1.15 6.16
N ALA A 7 2.55 0.09 6.27
CA ALA A 7 3.95 0.43 6.06
C ALA A 7 4.59 0.89 7.37
N LYS A 8 5.74 0.32 7.71
CA LYS A 8 6.57 0.71 8.84
C LYS A 8 7.87 1.30 8.31
N PHE A 9 8.05 2.59 8.53
CA PHE A 9 9.26 3.35 8.18
C PHE A 9 10.17 3.45 9.39
N ILE A 10 11.45 3.14 9.20
CA ILE A 10 12.51 3.27 10.21
C ILE A 10 13.49 4.31 9.67
N PHE A 11 13.59 5.44 10.38
CA PHE A 11 14.42 6.57 9.96
C PHE A 11 15.85 6.44 10.48
N HIS A 12 16.78 7.20 9.90
CA HIS A 12 18.19 7.20 10.32
C HIS A 12 18.40 7.58 11.79
N ASN A 13 17.56 8.45 12.34
CA ASN A 13 17.54 8.79 13.77
C ASN A 13 16.91 7.71 14.67
N ARG A 14 16.61 6.52 14.12
CA ARG A 14 15.96 5.37 14.77
C ARG A 14 14.50 5.58 15.18
N THR A 15 13.90 6.73 14.86
CA THR A 15 12.46 6.90 15.01
C THR A 15 11.72 5.95 14.06
N GLN A 16 10.49 5.60 14.43
CA GLN A 16 9.67 4.67 13.66
C GLN A 16 8.29 5.28 13.46
N LEU A 17 7.79 5.18 12.23
CA LEU A 17 6.43 5.58 11.88
C LEU A 17 5.72 4.40 11.23
N THR A 18 4.55 4.06 11.73
CA THR A 18 3.69 3.04 11.12
C THR A 18 2.46 3.72 10.55
N VAL A 19 2.27 3.58 9.25
CA VAL A 19 1.14 4.14 8.53
C VAL A 19 0.25 3.01 8.04
N ASN A 20 -1.05 3.14 8.32
CA ASN A 20 -2.07 2.22 7.85
C ASN A 20 -3.02 2.99 6.94
N TRP A 21 -3.29 2.50 5.73
CA TRP A 21 -4.29 3.08 4.84
C TRP A 21 -5.09 1.99 4.12
N ILE A 22 -6.27 2.36 3.62
CA ILE A 22 -7.08 1.50 2.76
C ILE A 22 -6.83 1.93 1.33
N GLU A 23 -6.36 1.01 0.51
CA GLU A 23 -6.19 1.21 -0.91
C GLU A 23 -7.40 0.68 -1.68
N SER A 24 -7.78 1.44 -2.69
CA SER A 24 -8.86 1.08 -3.62
C SER A 24 -8.50 -0.15 -4.46
N GLU A 25 -9.52 -0.72 -5.10
CA GLU A 25 -9.34 -1.85 -6.00
C GLU A 25 -8.39 -1.49 -7.15
N LYS A 26 -7.37 -2.33 -7.36
CA LYS A 26 -6.48 -2.25 -8.52
C LYS A 26 -6.78 -3.40 -9.46
N MET A 27 -6.92 -3.10 -10.75
CA MET A 27 -7.31 -4.06 -11.77
C MET A 27 -6.16 -4.31 -12.76
N LYS A 28 -6.10 -5.52 -13.31
CA LYS A 28 -5.29 -5.89 -14.48
C LYS A 28 -6.15 -6.57 -15.52
N GLU A 29 -5.71 -6.59 -16.77
CA GLU A 29 -6.29 -7.50 -17.76
C GLU A 29 -5.84 -8.93 -17.46
N GLY A 30 -6.76 -9.87 -17.47
CA GLY A 30 -6.48 -11.26 -17.12
C GLY A 30 -7.67 -12.17 -17.38
N LYS A 31 -7.53 -13.42 -16.93
CA LYS A 31 -8.59 -14.43 -16.99
C LYS A 31 -9.14 -14.63 -15.58
N ASP A 32 -10.45 -14.51 -15.41
CA ASP A 32 -11.09 -14.74 -14.11
C ASP A 32 -11.21 -16.24 -13.77
N SER A 33 -11.77 -16.56 -12.61
CA SER A 33 -11.96 -17.94 -12.15
C SER A 33 -12.95 -18.75 -13.00
N THR A 34 -13.78 -18.10 -13.80
CA THR A 34 -14.72 -18.74 -14.75
C THR A 34 -14.09 -18.96 -16.12
N GLY A 35 -12.93 -18.36 -16.35
CA GLY A 35 -12.22 -18.41 -17.60
C GLY A 35 -12.58 -17.30 -18.59
N ALA A 36 -13.36 -16.30 -18.18
CA ALA A 36 -13.61 -15.12 -18.98
C ALA A 36 -12.38 -14.20 -18.97
N VAL A 37 -12.04 -13.65 -20.14
CA VAL A 37 -10.97 -12.66 -20.27
C VAL A 37 -11.54 -11.27 -20.04
N GLY A 38 -10.92 -10.50 -19.16
CA GLY A 38 -11.30 -9.12 -18.85
C GLY A 38 -10.54 -8.55 -17.67
N LYS A 39 -11.07 -7.47 -17.09
CA LYS A 39 -10.48 -6.84 -15.91
C LYS A 39 -10.70 -7.70 -14.68
N VAL A 40 -9.61 -8.15 -14.07
CA VAL A 40 -9.60 -8.89 -12.81
C VAL A 40 -8.87 -8.10 -11.73
N PRO A 41 -9.27 -8.18 -10.46
CA PRO A 41 -8.54 -7.54 -9.37
C PRO A 41 -7.13 -8.10 -9.24
N LEU A 42 -6.17 -7.25 -8.84
CA LEU A 42 -4.84 -7.70 -8.44
C LEU A 42 -4.94 -8.60 -7.21
N SER A 43 -4.11 -9.64 -7.13
CA SER A 43 -3.94 -10.38 -5.88
C SER A 43 -3.25 -9.52 -4.82
N VAL A 44 -3.30 -9.95 -3.55
CA VAL A 44 -2.57 -9.31 -2.45
C VAL A 44 -1.07 -9.18 -2.78
N ASP A 45 -0.46 -10.25 -3.27
CA ASP A 45 0.96 -10.28 -3.62
C ASP A 45 1.29 -9.30 -4.76
N GLU A 46 0.40 -9.16 -5.75
CA GLU A 46 0.60 -8.23 -6.86
C GLU A 46 0.49 -6.77 -6.40
N VAL A 47 -0.46 -6.47 -5.52
CA VAL A 47 -0.54 -5.15 -4.88
C VAL A 47 0.70 -4.91 -4.02
N GLU A 48 1.18 -5.91 -3.29
CA GLU A 48 2.38 -5.78 -2.48
C GLU A 48 3.61 -5.47 -3.35
N MET A 49 3.81 -6.22 -4.44
CA MET A 49 4.89 -5.97 -5.40
C MET A 49 4.79 -4.59 -6.04
N HIS A 50 3.59 -4.16 -6.41
CA HIS A 50 3.35 -2.83 -6.98
C HIS A 50 3.82 -1.73 -6.01
N PHE A 51 3.38 -1.78 -4.75
CA PHE A 51 3.75 -0.75 -3.78
C PHE A 51 5.21 -0.85 -3.33
N ARG A 52 5.80 -2.04 -3.26
CA ARG A 52 7.25 -2.19 -3.07
C ARG A 52 8.03 -1.46 -4.17
N SER A 53 7.60 -1.59 -5.43
CA SER A 53 8.21 -0.87 -6.56
C SER A 53 8.06 0.66 -6.41
N VAL A 54 6.88 1.13 -6.02
CA VAL A 54 6.62 2.55 -5.73
C VAL A 54 7.57 3.06 -4.64
N PHE A 55 7.64 2.38 -3.50
CA PHE A 55 8.53 2.78 -2.40
C PHE A 55 10.01 2.76 -2.80
N LEU A 56 10.45 1.77 -3.58
CA LEU A 56 11.83 1.76 -4.10
C LEU A 56 12.11 2.96 -5.02
N LYS A 57 11.12 3.43 -5.79
CA LYS A 57 11.26 4.66 -6.59
C LYS A 57 11.44 5.89 -5.69
N TYR A 58 10.65 6.00 -4.62
CA TYR A 58 10.79 7.09 -3.65
C TYR A 58 12.12 7.02 -2.87
N MET A 59 12.57 5.84 -2.47
CA MET A 59 13.89 5.64 -1.85
C MET A 59 15.03 6.09 -2.77
N LYS A 60 14.94 5.82 -4.08
CA LYS A 60 15.97 6.22 -5.06
C LYS A 60 15.97 7.72 -5.35
N SER A 61 14.78 8.31 -5.49
CA SER A 61 14.62 9.74 -5.77
C SER A 61 14.84 10.62 -4.55
N LYS A 62 14.69 10.06 -3.34
CA LYS A 62 14.67 10.77 -2.05
C LYS A 62 13.49 11.76 -1.92
N ASP A 63 12.45 11.57 -2.73
CA ASP A 63 11.25 12.41 -2.72
C ASP A 63 10.36 12.14 -1.49
N ARG A 64 9.43 13.06 -1.24
CA ARG A 64 8.41 12.90 -0.19
C ARG A 64 7.18 12.19 -0.73
N LEU A 65 6.59 11.32 0.08
CA LEU A 65 5.31 10.68 -0.22
C LEU A 65 4.27 11.09 0.83
N SER A 66 3.09 11.50 0.38
CA SER A 66 1.94 11.72 1.25
C SER A 66 1.04 10.49 1.27
N ILE A 67 0.72 9.99 2.46
CA ILE A 67 -0.14 8.82 2.65
C ILE A 67 -1.33 9.23 3.54
N PRO A 68 -2.58 9.20 3.04
CA PRO A 68 -3.76 9.42 3.87
C PRO A 68 -4.00 8.19 4.76
N SER A 69 -3.81 8.36 6.07
CA SER A 69 -3.98 7.31 7.07
C SER A 69 -5.45 7.06 7.40
N ILE A 70 -5.78 5.83 7.82
CA ILE A 70 -7.10 5.49 8.38
C ILE A 70 -7.45 6.29 9.64
N THR A 71 -6.48 6.92 10.29
CA THR A 71 -6.68 7.79 11.47
C THR A 71 -7.17 9.20 11.10
N GLY A 72 -7.34 9.51 9.81
CA GLY A 72 -7.80 10.82 9.32
C GLY A 72 -6.69 11.86 9.12
N TYR A 73 -5.44 11.52 9.44
CA TYR A 73 -4.27 12.36 9.18
C TYR A 73 -3.60 12.01 7.85
N VAL A 74 -2.90 12.97 7.25
CA VAL A 74 -2.00 12.71 6.13
C VAL A 74 -0.58 12.62 6.66
N GLU A 75 0.02 11.45 6.51
CA GLU A 75 1.41 11.20 6.89
C GLU A 75 2.32 11.61 5.73
N ILE A 76 3.28 12.49 5.99
CA ILE A 76 4.29 12.90 5.01
C ILE A 76 5.57 12.15 5.32
N ILE A 77 5.99 11.27 4.41
CA ILE A 77 7.16 10.42 4.57
C ILE A 77 8.34 11.01 3.80
N PRO A 78 9.37 11.53 4.49
CA PRO A 78 10.61 11.98 3.85
C PRO A 78 11.50 10.78 3.54
N PHE A 79 11.48 10.26 2.30
CA PHE A 79 12.27 9.06 1.95
C PHE A 79 13.79 9.31 1.99
N GLU A 80 14.24 10.57 1.99
CA GLU A 80 15.63 10.92 2.25
C GLU A 80 16.13 10.48 3.64
N GLU A 81 15.24 10.37 4.62
CA GLU A 81 15.56 9.98 6.00
C GLU A 81 15.27 8.51 6.31
N VAL A 82 14.62 7.79 5.39
CA VAL A 82 14.21 6.40 5.59
C VAL A 82 15.42 5.48 5.40
N PHE A 83 15.80 4.79 6.46
CA PHE A 83 16.88 3.80 6.45
C PHE A 83 16.36 2.41 6.05
N ARG A 84 15.21 2.02 6.60
CA ARG A 84 14.62 0.70 6.37
C ARG A 84 13.10 0.80 6.38
N MET A 85 12.46 -0.10 5.64
CA MET A 85 11.00 -0.21 5.61
C MET A 85 10.57 -1.67 5.75
N ALA A 86 9.45 -1.89 6.43
CA ALA A 86 8.67 -3.11 6.32
C ALA A 86 7.28 -2.76 5.76
N PHE A 87 6.72 -3.64 4.95
CA PHE A 87 5.47 -3.39 4.26
C PHE A 87 4.69 -4.70 4.14
N LYS A 88 3.39 -4.62 4.36
CA LYS A 88 2.45 -5.74 4.31
C LYS A 88 1.13 -5.28 3.68
N VAL A 89 0.58 -6.12 2.83
CA VAL A 89 -0.77 -5.95 2.25
C VAL A 89 -1.68 -7.07 2.75
N GLU A 90 -2.92 -6.73 3.04
CA GLU A 90 -3.97 -7.67 3.43
C GLU A 90 -5.25 -7.36 2.66
N GLU A 91 -6.07 -8.37 2.35
CA GLU A 91 -7.42 -8.10 1.85
C GLU A 91 -8.21 -7.36 2.93
N TYR A 92 -8.80 -6.22 2.55
CA TYR A 92 -9.73 -5.52 3.40
C TYR A 92 -11.15 -5.95 3.05
N LYS A 93 -11.68 -6.85 3.88
CA LYS A 93 -13.10 -7.18 3.91
C LYS A 93 -13.74 -6.16 4.83
N GLY A 94 -14.18 -5.03 4.28
CA GLY A 94 -14.89 -4.02 5.05
C GLY A 94 -15.95 -4.69 5.92
N GLY A 95 -16.02 -4.32 7.19
CA GLY A 95 -17.13 -4.75 8.03
C GLY A 95 -18.42 -4.36 7.32
N SER A 96 -19.34 -5.30 7.19
CA SER A 96 -20.69 -5.04 6.67
C SER A 96 -21.23 -3.82 7.41
N THR A 97 -21.23 -2.65 6.77
CA THR A 97 -22.17 -1.61 7.15
C THR A 97 -23.53 -2.14 6.69
N ASN A 98 -24.15 -2.92 7.57
CA ASN A 98 -25.60 -3.02 7.61
C ASN A 98 -26.10 -1.58 7.79
N ALA A 99 -26.62 -1.02 6.70
CA ALA A 99 -27.55 0.10 6.71
C ALA A 99 -28.72 -0.31 5.84
#